data_AF-A0A353NRV3-F1
#
_entry.id   AF-A0A353NRV3-F1
#
_cell.length_a   1.000
_cell.length_b   1.000
_cell.length_c   1.000
_cell.angle_alpha   90.00
_cell.angle_beta   90.00
_cell.angle_gamma   90.00
#
_symmetry.space_group_name_H-M   'P 1'
#
loop_
_entity.id
_entity.type
_entity.pdbx_description
1 polymer ?
#
loop_
_entity_poly.entity_id
_entity_poly.type
_entity_poly.pdbx_seq_one_letter_code
_entity_poly.pdbx_strand_id
1 'polypeptide(L)'
;MASIKELYEERLDRIKTAVALDKPDRVPVVPLANAFCARHMGVKMSEFCTNPEISNRTIIRSFSELGEFDGLQSAAFYAPSLGMLWLSRIKLPGYDLPEGELWQVDEQELMTTENYDKIINEG
;
A
#
# COMPACT_ATOMS: atom_id res chain seq x y z
N MET A 1 -0.76 -29.39 14.99
CA MET A 1 -0.72 -28.07 14.33
C MET A 1 0.05 -27.14 15.24
N ALA A 2 0.98 -26.36 14.70
CA ALA A 2 1.67 -25.32 15.46
C ALA A 2 0.65 -24.28 15.97
N SER A 3 0.88 -23.73 17.15
CA SER A 3 0.11 -22.63 17.72
C SER A 3 0.28 -21.35 16.91
N ILE A 4 -0.63 -20.39 17.08
CA ILE A 4 -0.53 -19.06 16.43
C ILE A 4 0.79 -18.38 16.79
N LYS A 5 1.25 -18.54 18.03
CA LYS A 5 2.50 -17.97 18.52
C LYS A 5 3.71 -18.61 17.84
N GLU A 6 3.74 -19.95 17.74
CA GLU A 6 4.83 -20.66 17.05
C GLU A 6 4.90 -20.28 15.57
N LEU A 7 3.75 -20.21 14.88
CA LEU A 7 3.71 -19.76 13.48
C LEU A 7 4.17 -18.30 13.30
N TYR A 8 3.87 -17.43 14.27
CA TYR A 8 4.36 -16.05 14.26
C TYR A 8 5.87 -15.99 14.42
N GLU A 9 6.42 -16.70 15.40
CA GLU A 9 7.86 -16.76 15.67
C GLU A 9 8.63 -17.34 14.49
N GLU A 10 8.12 -18.41 13.87
CA GLU A 10 8.68 -19.02 12.66
C GLU A 10 8.77 -18.02 11.49
N ARG A 11 7.67 -17.31 11.19
CA ARG A 11 7.64 -16.31 10.11
C ARG A 11 8.54 -15.11 10.41
N LEU A 12 8.57 -14.67 11.67
CA LEU A 12 9.41 -13.55 12.10
C LEU A 12 10.89 -13.89 11.97
N ASP A 13 11.29 -15.09 12.38
CA ASP A 13 12.66 -15.59 12.25
C ASP A 13 13.07 -15.67 10.78
N ARG A 14 12.22 -16.26 9.93
CA ARG A 14 12.41 -16.32 8.47
C ARG A 14 12.68 -14.94 7.85
N ILE A 15 11.87 -13.94 8.20
CA ILE A 15 12.03 -12.57 7.71
C ILE A 15 13.34 -11.96 8.22
N LYS A 16 13.63 -12.08 9.52
CA LYS A 16 14.85 -11.50 10.12
C LYS A 16 16.12 -12.10 9.55
N THR A 17 16.15 -13.41 9.34
CA THR A 17 17.28 -14.12 8.72
C THR A 17 17.54 -13.63 7.30
N ALA A 18 16.48 -13.44 6.49
CA ALA A 18 16.63 -12.86 5.15
C ALA A 18 17.13 -11.40 5.18
N VAL A 19 16.63 -10.57 6.11
CA VAL A 19 17.09 -9.19 6.31
C VAL A 19 18.57 -9.13 6.72
N ALA A 20 19.05 -10.11 7.48
CA ALA A 20 20.45 -10.25 7.88
C ALA A 20 21.37 -10.79 6.77
N LEU A 21 20.84 -11.03 5.57
CA LEU A 21 21.56 -11.62 4.42
C LEU A 21 22.07 -13.06 4.65
N ASP A 22 21.45 -13.79 5.57
CA ASP A 22 21.71 -15.21 5.80
C ASP A 22 20.69 -16.10 5.05
N LYS A 23 20.77 -17.42 5.19
CA LYS A 23 19.92 -18.40 4.51
C LYS A 23 18.70 -18.78 5.36
N PRO A 24 17.50 -18.23 5.08
CA PRO A 24 16.27 -18.65 5.75
C PRO A 24 15.85 -20.07 5.34
N ASP A 25 14.92 -20.66 6.09
CA ASP A 25 14.32 -21.97 5.83
C ASP A 25 13.58 -22.03 4.47
N ARG A 26 12.98 -20.90 4.05
CA ARG A 26 12.48 -20.63 2.69
C ARG A 26 12.51 -19.13 2.39
N VAL A 27 12.31 -18.76 1.13
CA VAL A 27 12.18 -17.35 0.73
C VAL A 27 10.93 -16.73 1.41
N PRO A 28 11.07 -15.62 2.17
CA PRO A 28 9.93 -14.94 2.77
C PRO A 28 9.09 -14.21 1.72
N VAL A 29 7.77 -14.21 1.90
CA VAL A 29 6.80 -13.55 1.03
C VAL A 29 6.03 -12.50 1.83
N VAL A 30 6.32 -11.22 1.55
CA VAL A 30 5.73 -10.05 2.21
C VAL A 30 5.23 -9.08 1.13
N PRO A 31 4.02 -9.30 0.56
CA PRO A 31 3.54 -8.54 -0.60
C PRO A 31 2.98 -7.17 -0.23
N LEU A 32 3.01 -6.26 -1.22
CA LEU A 32 2.19 -5.05 -1.27
C LEU A 32 1.09 -5.24 -2.30
N ALA A 33 -0.11 -5.58 -1.86
CA ALA A 33 -1.20 -6.00 -2.76
C ALA A 33 -2.51 -5.22 -2.53
N ASN A 34 -2.44 -3.95 -2.12
CA ASN A 34 -3.59 -3.15 -1.67
C ASN A 34 -4.81 -3.25 -2.60
N ALA A 35 -4.65 -2.88 -3.88
CA ALA A 35 -5.76 -2.91 -4.83
C ALA A 35 -6.22 -4.34 -5.18
N PHE A 36 -5.31 -5.30 -5.14
CA PHE A 36 -5.67 -6.71 -5.31
C PHE A 36 -6.57 -7.17 -4.16
N CYS A 37 -6.27 -6.80 -2.90
CA CYS A 37 -7.13 -7.13 -1.76
C CYS A 37 -8.54 -6.56 -1.92
N ALA A 38 -8.68 -5.32 -2.40
CA ALA A 38 -10.00 -4.75 -2.69
C ALA A 38 -10.78 -5.59 -3.69
N ARG A 39 -10.14 -5.99 -4.81
CA ARG A 39 -10.77 -6.83 -5.85
C ARG A 39 -11.09 -8.24 -5.36
N HIS A 40 -10.15 -8.89 -4.68
CA HIS A 40 -10.32 -10.23 -4.11
C HIS A 40 -11.51 -10.29 -3.15
N MET A 41 -11.69 -9.25 -2.34
CA MET A 41 -12.77 -9.17 -1.36
C MET A 41 -14.09 -8.57 -1.90
N GLY A 42 -14.13 -8.16 -3.18
CA GLY A 42 -15.31 -7.52 -3.76
C GLY A 42 -15.66 -6.15 -3.14
N VAL A 43 -14.67 -5.45 -2.59
CA VAL A 43 -14.83 -4.12 -1.98
C VAL A 43 -14.67 -3.04 -3.06
N LYS A 44 -15.53 -2.03 -3.05
CA LYS A 44 -15.43 -0.90 -3.98
C LYS A 44 -14.09 -0.19 -3.82
N MET A 45 -13.46 0.16 -4.94
CA MET A 45 -12.14 0.78 -4.91
C MET A 45 -12.21 2.19 -4.32
N SER A 46 -13.31 2.91 -4.57
CA SER A 46 -13.61 4.21 -3.97
C SER A 46 -13.62 4.18 -2.43
N GLU A 47 -14.33 3.21 -1.84
CA GLU A 47 -14.38 3.00 -0.39
C GLU A 47 -13.04 2.54 0.17
N PHE A 48 -12.38 1.59 -0.51
CA PHE A 48 -11.07 1.10 -0.10
C PHE A 48 -10.00 2.21 -0.09
N CYS A 49 -10.01 3.10 -1.09
CA CYS A 49 -9.03 4.17 -1.22
C CYS A 49 -9.23 5.32 -0.22
N THR A 50 -10.46 5.55 0.24
CA THR A 50 -10.80 6.74 1.05
C THR A 50 -11.19 6.42 2.50
N ASN A 51 -11.33 5.14 2.86
CA ASN A 51 -11.63 4.74 4.23
C ASN A 51 -10.55 3.77 4.77
N PRO A 52 -9.65 4.24 5.66
CA PRO A 52 -8.58 3.43 6.23
C PRO A 52 -9.08 2.19 6.99
N GLU A 53 -10.24 2.26 7.66
CA GLU A 53 -10.80 1.12 8.39
C GLU A 53 -11.27 0.03 7.43
N ILE A 54 -11.98 0.42 6.35
CA ILE A 54 -12.39 -0.51 5.29
C ILE A 54 -11.15 -1.12 4.66
N SER A 55 -10.12 -0.31 4.34
CA SER A 55 -8.88 -0.80 3.76
C SER A 55 -8.19 -1.84 4.65
N ASN A 56 -8.10 -1.58 5.96
CA ASN A 56 -7.43 -2.44 6.92
C ASN A 56 -8.13 -3.79 7.05
N ARG A 57 -9.44 -3.77 7.29
CA ARG A 57 -10.25 -4.99 7.38
C ARG A 57 -10.17 -5.81 6.09
N THR A 58 -10.17 -5.14 4.94
CA THR A 58 -10.08 -5.78 3.61
C THR A 58 -8.74 -6.47 3.40
N ILE A 59 -7.63 -5.78 3.71
CA ILE A 59 -6.27 -6.33 3.59
C ILE A 59 -6.11 -7.54 4.50
N ILE A 60 -6.44 -7.41 5.79
CA ILE A 60 -6.29 -8.50 6.76
C ILE A 60 -7.13 -9.72 6.36
N ARG A 61 -8.39 -9.51 5.96
CA ARG A 61 -9.27 -10.62 5.55
C ARG A 61 -8.77 -11.30 4.28
N SER A 62 -8.35 -10.53 3.27
CA SER A 62 -7.83 -11.06 2.00
C SER A 62 -6.63 -11.98 2.22
N PHE A 63 -5.66 -11.55 3.02
CA PHE A 63 -4.47 -12.35 3.27
C PHE A 63 -4.72 -13.53 4.23
N SER A 64 -5.70 -13.40 5.12
CA SER A 64 -6.13 -14.52 5.96
C SER A 64 -6.82 -15.63 5.16
N GLU A 65 -7.59 -15.29 4.11
CA GLU A 65 -8.25 -16.26 3.23
C GLU A 65 -7.26 -16.95 2.27
N LEU A 66 -6.26 -16.22 1.76
CA LEU A 66 -5.28 -16.76 0.82
C LEU A 66 -4.19 -17.62 1.50
N GLY A 67 -3.83 -17.30 2.74
CA GLY A 67 -2.83 -18.07 3.51
C GLY A 67 -1.39 -17.95 2.99
N GLU A 68 -0.46 -18.63 3.67
CA GLU A 68 0.95 -18.80 3.26
C GLU A 68 1.87 -17.56 3.20
N PHE A 69 1.37 -16.36 3.52
CA PHE A 69 2.19 -15.16 3.65
C PHE A 69 2.95 -15.09 4.97
N ASP A 70 4.14 -14.49 4.94
CA ASP A 70 5.01 -14.33 6.11
C ASP A 70 4.76 -13.00 6.82
N GLY A 71 4.20 -12.03 6.11
CA GLY A 71 3.87 -10.71 6.63
C GLY A 71 3.17 -9.83 5.60
N LEU A 72 2.92 -8.59 5.99
CA LEU A 72 2.28 -7.56 5.16
C LEU A 72 3.18 -6.33 5.12
N GLN A 73 3.38 -5.72 3.94
CA GLN A 73 4.12 -4.46 3.87
C GLN A 73 3.30 -3.29 4.45
N SER A 74 1.99 -3.29 4.23
CA SER A 74 1.07 -2.36 4.86
C SER A 74 -0.21 -3.06 5.31
N ALA A 75 -0.66 -2.72 6.52
CA ALA A 75 -1.92 -3.21 7.06
C ALA A 75 -3.10 -2.27 6.75
N ALA A 76 -2.86 -1.09 6.17
CA ALA A 76 -3.90 -0.14 5.80
C ALA A 76 -3.47 0.69 4.58
N PHE A 77 -4.43 1.27 3.87
CA PHE A 77 -4.16 2.11 2.71
C PHE A 77 -5.14 3.29 2.66
N TYR A 78 -4.62 4.45 2.28
CA TYR A 78 -5.41 5.66 2.10
C TYR A 78 -4.81 6.45 0.94
N ALA A 79 -5.43 6.36 -0.24
CA ALA A 79 -4.88 6.95 -1.46
C ALA A 79 -4.61 8.47 -1.36
N PRO A 80 -5.43 9.29 -0.67
CA PRO A 80 -5.14 10.71 -0.56
C PRO A 80 -3.84 11.05 0.18
N SER A 81 -3.30 10.17 1.05
CA SER A 81 -2.00 10.43 1.69
C SER A 81 -0.85 10.44 0.68
N LEU A 82 -1.01 9.79 -0.47
CA LEU A 82 -0.01 9.79 -1.54
C LEU A 82 0.22 11.18 -2.11
N GLY A 83 -0.78 12.07 -2.05
CA GLY A 83 -0.61 13.45 -2.50
C GLY A 83 0.37 14.24 -1.63
N MET A 84 0.45 13.93 -0.33
CA MET A 84 1.47 14.49 0.56
C MET A 84 2.84 13.85 0.31
N LEU A 85 2.89 12.55 0.02
CA LEU A 85 4.14 11.83 -0.20
C LEU A 85 4.84 12.24 -1.50
N TRP A 86 4.06 12.43 -2.57
CA TRP A 86 4.57 12.73 -3.91
C TRP A 86 4.38 14.19 -4.32
N LEU A 87 3.87 15.03 -3.43
CA LEU A 87 3.61 16.46 -3.68
C LEU A 87 2.81 16.69 -4.97
N SER A 88 1.89 15.76 -5.25
CA SER A 88 1.17 15.67 -6.53
C SER A 88 -0.31 15.48 -6.29
N ARG A 89 -1.14 15.92 -7.24
CA ARG A 89 -2.57 15.61 -7.18
C ARG A 89 -2.77 14.12 -7.43
N ILE A 90 -3.66 13.51 -6.64
CA ILE A 90 -4.09 12.12 -6.82
C ILE A 90 -5.52 12.11 -7.34
N LYS A 91 -5.76 11.42 -8.45
CA LYS A 91 -7.10 11.14 -8.98
C LYS A 91 -7.64 9.89 -8.31
N LEU A 92 -8.86 9.97 -7.79
CA LEU A 92 -9.48 8.91 -7.00
C LEU A 92 -10.56 8.15 -7.78
N PRO A 93 -10.65 6.82 -7.62
CA PRO A 93 -11.74 6.03 -8.19
C PRO A 93 -13.07 6.38 -7.55
N GLY A 94 -14.12 6.46 -8.38
CA GLY A 94 -15.46 6.90 -7.99
C GLY A 94 -15.62 8.42 -7.83
N TYR A 95 -14.55 9.21 -8.00
CA TYR A 95 -14.58 10.67 -7.92
C TYR A 95 -14.04 11.32 -9.21
N ASP A 96 -12.72 11.21 -9.44
CA ASP A 96 -12.07 11.70 -10.65
C ASP A 96 -12.01 10.63 -11.75
N LEU A 97 -12.05 9.35 -11.37
CA LEU A 97 -11.93 8.18 -12.24
C LEU A 97 -13.18 7.29 -12.11
N PRO A 98 -13.51 6.47 -13.13
CA PRO A 98 -14.56 5.46 -13.02
C PRO A 98 -14.37 4.51 -11.83
N GLU A 99 -15.47 3.96 -11.31
CA GLU A 99 -15.41 2.90 -10.29
C GLU A 99 -14.69 1.65 -10.86
N GLY A 100 -13.78 1.05 -10.06
CA GLY A 100 -12.97 -0.10 -10.46
C GLY A 100 -11.57 0.22 -11.00
N GLU A 101 -11.32 1.48 -11.38
CA GLU A 101 -9.98 1.97 -11.73
C GLU A 101 -9.08 2.11 -10.51
N LEU A 102 -7.77 2.13 -10.74
CA LEU A 102 -6.80 2.43 -9.68
C LEU A 102 -6.67 3.94 -9.49
N TRP A 103 -6.27 4.36 -8.29
CA TRP A 103 -5.83 5.73 -8.07
C TRP A 103 -4.65 6.04 -9.01
N GLN A 104 -4.58 7.28 -9.47
CA GLN A 104 -3.55 7.73 -10.40
C GLN A 104 -2.87 8.99 -9.86
N VAL A 105 -1.56 9.05 -9.96
CA VAL A 105 -0.82 10.30 -9.79
C VAL A 105 -1.08 11.14 -11.03
N ASP A 106 -1.63 12.33 -10.85
CA ASP A 106 -1.78 13.29 -11.93
C ASP A 106 -0.48 14.06 -12.06
N GLU A 107 0.49 13.43 -12.74
CA GLU A 107 1.81 14.02 -12.97
C GLU A 107 1.67 15.28 -13.84
N GLN A 108 2.14 16.40 -13.30
CA GLN A 108 2.11 17.69 -13.96
C GLN A 108 3.43 18.43 -13.72
N GLU A 109 3.81 19.30 -14.65
CA GLU A 109 4.87 20.27 -14.41
C GLU A 109 4.36 21.35 -13.46
N LEU A 110 4.64 21.21 -12.17
CA LEU A 110 4.18 22.13 -11.12
C LEU A 110 5.10 23.34 -10.93
N MET A 111 6.30 23.32 -11.50
CA MET A 111 7.28 24.39 -11.37
C MET A 111 8.10 24.48 -12.65
N THR A 112 8.17 25.68 -13.22
CA THR A 112 9.02 25.98 -14.39
C THR A 112 10.35 26.60 -13.94
N THR A 113 11.30 26.72 -14.86
CA THR A 113 12.57 27.41 -14.62
C THR A 113 12.38 28.86 -14.15
N GLU A 114 11.40 29.56 -14.71
CA GLU A 114 11.10 30.95 -14.37
C GLU A 114 10.49 31.08 -12.96
N ASN A 115 9.90 30.02 -12.43
CA ASN A 115 9.35 30.04 -11.08
C ASN A 115 10.46 30.12 -10.02
N TYR A 116 11.65 29.61 -10.30
CA TYR A 116 12.81 29.77 -9.40
C TYR A 116 13.20 31.25 -9.26
N ASP A 117 13.30 31.96 -10.38
CA ASP A 117 13.61 33.40 -10.37
C ASP A 117 12.53 34.19 -9.62
N LYS A 118 11.26 33.81 -9.81
CA LYS A 118 10.14 34.44 -9.10
C LYS A 118 10.23 34.24 -7.58
N ILE A 119 10.49 33.01 -7.13
CA ILE A 119 10.64 32.68 -5.70
C ILE A 119 11.80 33.48 -5.08
N ILE A 120 12.95 33.58 -5.77
CA ILE A 120 14.10 34.35 -5.28
C ILE A 120 13.76 35.83 -5.10
N ASN A 121 12.99 36.41 -6.03
CA ASN A 121 12.68 37.83 -6.04
C ASN A 121 11.50 38.22 -5.14
N GLU A 122 10.50 37.35 -4.99
CA GLU A 122 9.23 37.67 -4.32
C GLU A 122 9.06 36.99 -2.95
N GLY A 123 9.80 35.91 -2.67
CA GLY A 123 9.69 35.11 -1.44
C GLY A 123 8.71 33.95 -1.58
#